data_AF-A0A1S2IAC2-F1
#
_entry.id   AF-A0A1S2IAC2-F1
#
_cell.length_a   1.000
_cell.length_b   1.000
_cell.length_c   1.000
_cell.angle_alpha   90.00
_cell.angle_beta   90.00
_cell.angle_gamma   90.00
#
_symmetry.space_group_name_H-M   'P 1'
#
loop_
_entity.id
_entity.type
_entity.pdbx_description
1 polymer ?
#
loop_
_entity_poly.entity_id
_entity_poly.type
_entity_poly.pdbx_seq_one_letter_code
_entity_poly.pdbx_strand_id
1 'polypeptide(L)'
;MTQQENPPGLEQERSALREVGLALHGEIAAGFDRIEAEISIVGGVSSGKKRLYRPDGTCDSVMGKRDSTLRARELREAMYRPGAGTWFTAWFTVTAEGKLRTRFDYDHEPELGHFAAEAYRTDFDEFPRTPENTPDWLAAVLAGAPTHHDLVRLGHDDQR
;
A
#
# COMPACT_ATOMS: atom_id res chain seq x y z
N MET A 1 -28.89 -25.69 -7.61
CA MET A 1 -27.52 -25.22 -7.37
C MET A 1 -27.61 -23.74 -7.04
N THR A 2 -27.54 -23.40 -5.75
CA THR A 2 -27.65 -22.02 -5.29
C THR A 2 -26.34 -21.31 -5.63
N GLN A 3 -26.39 -20.39 -6.59
CA GLN A 3 -25.30 -19.48 -6.86
C GLN A 3 -25.17 -18.58 -5.64
N GLN A 4 -24.05 -18.71 -4.93
CA GLN A 4 -23.69 -17.82 -3.84
C GLN A 4 -23.33 -16.48 -4.46
N GLU A 5 -24.29 -15.57 -4.58
CA GLU A 5 -24.03 -14.20 -5.03
C GLU A 5 -23.20 -13.51 -3.93
N ASN A 6 -21.89 -13.41 -4.13
CA ASN A 6 -21.03 -12.57 -3.30
C ASN A 6 -21.46 -11.11 -3.46
N PRO A 7 -21.47 -10.29 -2.39
CA PRO A 7 -21.65 -8.85 -2.54
C PRO A 7 -20.56 -8.31 -3.48
N PRO A 8 -20.90 -7.42 -4.42
CA PRO A 8 -20.04 -7.06 -5.56
C PRO A 8 -18.66 -6.54 -5.15
N GLY A 9 -18.54 -5.90 -3.97
CA GLY A 9 -17.26 -5.42 -3.45
C GLY A 9 -16.30 -6.52 -2.99
N LEU A 10 -16.80 -7.65 -2.47
CA LEU A 10 -15.93 -8.74 -1.97
C LEU A 10 -15.32 -9.54 -3.14
N GLU A 11 -16.06 -9.69 -4.23
CA GLU A 11 -15.53 -10.36 -5.42
C GLU A 11 -14.50 -9.50 -6.15
N GLN A 12 -14.75 -8.20 -6.27
CA GLN A 12 -13.78 -7.25 -6.82
C GLN A 12 -12.50 -7.20 -5.99
N GLU A 13 -12.61 -7.15 -4.66
CA GLU A 13 -11.47 -7.21 -3.75
C GLU A 13 -10.67 -8.52 -3.91
N ARG A 14 -11.36 -9.68 -3.97
CA ARG A 14 -10.71 -10.98 -4.20
C ARG A 14 -9.99 -11.03 -5.54
N SER A 15 -10.61 -10.52 -6.59
CA SER A 15 -10.00 -10.44 -7.92
C SER A 15 -8.76 -9.56 -7.88
N ALA A 16 -8.84 -8.35 -7.30
CA ALA A 16 -7.71 -7.44 -7.21
C ALA A 16 -6.56 -8.00 -6.36
N LEU A 17 -6.87 -8.67 -5.24
CA LEU A 17 -5.89 -9.38 -4.41
C LEU A 17 -5.14 -10.45 -5.22
N ARG A 18 -5.89 -11.23 -6.01
CA ARG A 18 -5.32 -12.27 -6.87
C ARG A 18 -4.37 -11.66 -7.90
N GLU A 19 -4.77 -10.57 -8.55
CA GLU A 19 -3.94 -9.92 -9.56
C GLU A 19 -2.65 -9.32 -8.98
N VAL A 20 -2.69 -8.76 -7.76
CA VAL A 20 -1.45 -8.36 -7.04
C VAL A 20 -0.56 -9.57 -6.78
N GLY A 21 -1.14 -10.68 -6.31
CA GLY A 21 -0.41 -11.92 -6.05
C GLY A 21 0.27 -12.48 -7.30
N LEU A 22 -0.43 -12.49 -8.43
CA LEU A 22 0.13 -12.92 -9.71
C LEU A 22 1.23 -12.01 -10.23
N ALA A 23 1.04 -10.69 -10.15
CA ALA A 23 2.04 -9.72 -10.59
C ALA A 23 3.35 -9.89 -9.80
N LEU A 24 3.26 -10.06 -8.48
CA LEU A 24 4.42 -10.32 -7.62
C LEU A 24 5.03 -11.70 -7.84
N HIS A 25 4.20 -12.74 -8.02
CA HIS A 25 4.69 -14.10 -8.31
C HIS A 25 5.53 -14.13 -9.59
N GLY A 26 5.11 -13.43 -10.63
CA GLY A 26 5.84 -13.29 -11.90
C GLY A 26 7.14 -12.47 -11.82
N GLU A 27 7.50 -11.96 -10.64
CA GLU A 27 8.79 -11.33 -10.35
C GLU A 27 9.77 -12.28 -9.63
N ILE A 28 9.30 -13.44 -9.14
CA ILE A 28 10.15 -14.43 -8.47
C ILE A 28 10.99 -15.16 -9.52
N ALA A 29 12.29 -14.83 -9.58
CA ALA A 29 13.24 -15.50 -10.46
C ALA A 29 13.74 -16.82 -9.87
N ALA A 30 14.37 -17.65 -10.71
CA ALA A 30 15.00 -18.89 -10.26
C ALA A 30 16.03 -18.63 -9.15
N GLY A 31 16.03 -19.48 -8.12
CA GLY A 31 16.89 -19.35 -6.95
C GLY A 31 16.28 -18.59 -5.77
N PHE A 32 15.13 -17.93 -5.95
CA PHE A 32 14.37 -17.28 -4.89
C PHE A 32 13.12 -18.09 -4.51
N ASP A 33 12.74 -18.10 -3.24
CA ASP A 33 11.55 -18.79 -2.73
C ASP A 33 10.41 -17.83 -2.36
N ARG A 34 10.69 -16.53 -2.22
CA ARG A 34 9.68 -15.54 -1.83
C ARG A 34 10.03 -14.12 -2.31
N ILE A 35 8.99 -13.34 -2.59
CA ILE A 35 9.06 -11.89 -2.70
C ILE A 35 8.25 -11.25 -1.57
N GLU A 36 8.82 -10.22 -0.95
CA GLU A 36 8.10 -9.32 -0.06
C GLU A 36 8.04 -7.94 -0.69
N ALA A 37 6.87 -7.32 -0.63
CA ALA A 37 6.65 -5.96 -1.12
C ALA A 37 5.97 -5.13 -0.05
N GLU A 38 6.50 -3.94 0.19
CA GLU A 38 5.86 -2.88 0.95
C GLU A 38 5.50 -1.76 -0.04
N ILE A 39 4.25 -1.36 -0.06
CA ILE A 39 3.72 -0.39 -1.02
C ILE A 39 2.88 0.63 -0.25
N SER A 40 3.22 1.90 -0.42
CA SER A 40 2.49 3.04 0.12
C SER A 40 1.87 3.84 -1.02
N ILE A 41 0.61 4.22 -0.89
CA ILE A 41 -0.14 4.94 -1.92
C ILE A 41 -0.96 6.06 -1.27
N VAL A 42 -0.78 7.27 -1.78
CA VAL A 42 -1.50 8.47 -1.34
C VAL A 42 -1.74 9.37 -2.55
N GLY A 43 -2.99 9.72 -2.85
CA GLY A 43 -3.35 10.74 -3.83
C GLY A 43 -2.77 10.49 -5.22
N GLY A 44 -2.77 9.23 -5.67
CA GLY A 44 -2.20 8.80 -6.95
C GLY A 44 -0.66 8.74 -7.01
N VAL A 45 0.04 9.13 -5.94
CA VAL A 45 1.48 8.91 -5.76
C VAL A 45 1.69 7.58 -5.06
N SER A 46 2.71 6.83 -5.48
CA SER A 46 3.03 5.54 -4.86
C SER A 46 4.52 5.37 -4.65
N SER A 47 4.89 4.84 -3.50
CA SER A 47 6.24 4.39 -3.19
C SER A 47 6.22 2.90 -2.91
N GLY A 48 7.28 2.19 -3.31
CA GLY A 48 7.33 0.75 -3.19
C GLY A 48 8.74 0.24 -2.96
N LYS A 49 8.87 -0.77 -2.11
CA LYS A 49 10.12 -1.46 -1.80
C LYS A 49 9.87 -2.95 -1.93
N LYS A 50 10.76 -3.66 -2.61
CA LYS A 50 10.64 -5.12 -2.77
C LYS A 50 11.93 -5.83 -2.44
N ARG A 51 11.80 -7.01 -1.86
CA ARG A 51 12.90 -7.91 -1.52
C ARG A 51 12.59 -9.31 -2.03
N LEU A 52 13.54 -9.87 -2.79
CA LEU A 52 13.52 -11.28 -3.16
C LEU A 52 14.38 -12.06 -2.19
N TYR A 53 13.84 -13.13 -1.61
CA TYR A 53 14.52 -13.98 -0.64
C TYR A 53 14.88 -15.32 -1.25
N ARG A 54 16.06 -15.81 -0.90
CA ARG A 54 16.52 -17.15 -1.18
C ARG A 54 16.12 -18.09 -0.03
N PRO A 55 16.11 -19.42 -0.25
CA PRO A 55 15.81 -20.40 0.80
C PRO A 55 16.71 -20.31 2.04
N ASP A 56 17.93 -19.79 1.89
CA ASP A 56 18.89 -19.58 2.99
C ASP A 56 18.60 -18.32 3.83
N GLY A 57 17.57 -17.54 3.47
CA GLY A 57 17.15 -16.31 4.13
C GLY A 57 17.86 -15.05 3.66
N THR A 58 18.86 -15.15 2.79
CA THR A 58 19.49 -13.96 2.18
C THR A 58 18.52 -13.29 1.21
N CYS A 59 18.63 -11.97 1.07
CA CYS A 59 17.72 -11.22 0.21
C CYS A 59 18.40 -10.16 -0.65
N ASP A 60 17.82 -9.95 -1.82
CA ASP A 60 18.21 -8.88 -2.74
C ASP A 60 17.10 -7.82 -2.75
N SER A 61 17.49 -6.56 -2.57
CA SER A 61 16.57 -5.43 -2.81
C SER A 61 16.44 -5.24 -4.32
N VAL A 62 15.21 -5.26 -4.81
CA VAL A 62 14.95 -5.15 -6.26
C VAL A 62 14.06 -3.96 -6.57
N MET A 63 14.38 -3.29 -7.68
CA MET A 63 13.45 -2.35 -8.29
C MET A 63 12.40 -3.18 -9.03
N GLY A 64 11.28 -3.39 -8.36
CA GLY A 64 10.23 -4.24 -8.88
C GLY A 64 9.55 -3.69 -10.13
N LYS A 65 8.84 -4.55 -10.85
CA LYS A 65 8.03 -4.15 -12.01
C LYS A 65 6.90 -3.22 -11.56
N ARG A 66 6.61 -2.21 -12.41
CA ARG A 66 5.51 -1.24 -12.19
C ARG A 66 4.13 -1.90 -12.13
N ASP A 67 3.96 -3.07 -12.75
CA ASP A 67 2.67 -3.77 -12.80
C ASP A 67 2.11 -4.10 -11.42
N SER A 68 2.89 -4.71 -10.52
CA SER A 68 2.42 -4.97 -9.14
C SER A 68 1.98 -3.72 -8.36
N THR A 69 2.61 -2.56 -8.60
CA THR A 69 2.20 -1.29 -7.98
C THR A 69 0.89 -0.78 -8.57
N LEU A 70 0.67 -0.97 -9.87
CA LEU A 70 -0.61 -0.68 -10.52
C LEU A 70 -1.71 -1.59 -9.95
N ARG A 71 -1.45 -2.91 -9.82
CA ARG A 71 -2.42 -3.84 -9.20
C ARG A 71 -2.72 -3.49 -7.75
N ALA A 72 -1.73 -2.99 -7.01
CA ALA A 72 -1.96 -2.52 -5.64
C ALA A 72 -2.88 -1.30 -5.59
N ARG A 73 -2.84 -0.39 -6.58
CA ARG A 73 -3.80 0.73 -6.70
C ARG A 73 -5.22 0.23 -6.96
N GLU A 74 -5.39 -0.71 -7.90
CA GLU A 74 -6.70 -1.32 -8.19
C GLU A 74 -7.26 -2.03 -6.95
N LEU A 75 -6.41 -2.73 -6.19
CA LEU A 75 -6.81 -3.31 -4.91
C LEU A 75 -7.24 -2.25 -3.89
N ARG A 76 -6.52 -1.13 -3.82
CA ARG A 76 -6.84 -0.02 -2.93
C ARG A 76 -8.22 0.55 -3.21
N GLU A 77 -8.56 0.72 -4.48
CA GLU A 77 -9.89 1.16 -4.94
C GLU A 77 -10.96 0.13 -4.56
N ALA A 78 -10.73 -1.16 -4.82
CA ALA A 78 -11.67 -2.23 -4.47
C ALA A 78 -11.90 -2.40 -2.95
N MET A 79 -10.89 -2.06 -2.15
CA MET A 79 -10.95 -2.12 -0.68
C MET A 79 -11.53 -0.86 -0.03
N TYR A 80 -11.81 0.19 -0.81
CA TYR A 80 -12.48 1.37 -0.27
C TYR A 80 -13.82 1.03 0.37
N ARG A 81 -14.08 1.61 1.54
CA ARG A 81 -15.37 1.54 2.22
C ARG A 81 -15.84 2.95 2.57
N PRO A 82 -17.08 3.34 2.20
CA PRO A 82 -17.61 4.65 2.51
C PRO A 82 -17.49 5.00 4.00
N GLY A 83 -16.88 6.14 4.30
CA GLY A 83 -16.68 6.63 5.66
C GLY A 83 -15.52 5.98 6.43
N ALA A 84 -15.02 4.81 6.01
CA ALA A 84 -13.79 4.25 6.58
C ALA A 84 -12.54 4.60 5.76
N GLY A 85 -12.71 4.94 4.48
CA GLY A 85 -11.60 5.18 3.55
C GLY A 85 -11.02 3.88 3.02
N THR A 86 -9.72 3.91 2.74
CA THR A 86 -8.93 2.77 2.26
C THR A 86 -7.54 2.81 2.91
N TRP A 87 -6.72 1.77 2.73
CA TRP A 87 -5.41 1.68 3.38
C TRP A 87 -4.40 2.67 2.78
N PHE A 88 -3.38 3.03 3.55
CA PHE A 88 -2.25 3.86 3.10
C PHE A 88 -1.02 3.02 2.74
N THR A 89 -0.75 1.99 3.54
CA THR A 89 0.39 1.09 3.36
C THR A 89 -0.07 -0.35 3.34
N ALA A 90 0.49 -1.15 2.44
CA ALA A 90 0.24 -2.58 2.35
C ALA A 90 1.54 -3.37 2.26
N TRP A 91 1.59 -4.51 2.95
CA TRP A 91 2.65 -5.50 2.84
C TRP A 91 2.11 -6.77 2.20
N PHE A 92 2.83 -7.25 1.19
CA PHE A 92 2.53 -8.47 0.47
C PHE A 92 3.71 -9.42 0.60
N THR A 93 3.43 -10.68 0.90
CA THR A 93 4.42 -11.77 0.81
C THR A 93 3.87 -12.83 -0.13
N VAL A 94 4.60 -13.11 -1.21
CA VAL A 94 4.26 -14.16 -2.17
C VAL A 94 5.38 -15.18 -2.20
N THR A 95 5.06 -16.46 -2.00
CA THR A 95 6.03 -17.56 -2.12
C THR A 95 6.06 -18.11 -3.55
N ALA A 96 7.15 -18.78 -3.93
CA ALA A 96 7.27 -19.47 -5.22
C ALA A 96 6.18 -20.55 -5.41
N GLU A 97 5.68 -21.13 -4.31
CA GLU A 97 4.53 -22.05 -4.28
C GLU A 97 3.18 -21.36 -4.54
N GLY A 98 3.14 -20.03 -4.69
CA GLY A 98 1.92 -19.26 -4.96
C GLY A 98 1.11 -18.89 -3.71
N LYS A 99 1.67 -18.99 -2.50
CA LYS A 99 0.97 -18.54 -1.28
C LYS A 99 1.11 -17.04 -1.13
N LEU A 100 -0.02 -16.33 -1.04
CA LEU A 100 -0.09 -14.89 -0.76
C LEU A 100 -0.45 -14.65 0.71
N ARG A 101 0.28 -13.75 1.36
CA ARG A 101 -0.07 -13.15 2.65
C ARG A 101 -0.08 -11.64 2.52
N THR A 102 -1.04 -10.99 3.18
CA THR A 102 -1.22 -9.54 3.10
C THR A 102 -1.40 -8.94 4.48
N ARG A 103 -0.93 -7.70 4.66
CA ARG A 103 -1.24 -6.83 5.79
C ARG A 103 -1.51 -5.44 5.25
N PHE A 104 -2.45 -4.72 5.87
CA PHE A 104 -2.83 -3.37 5.48
C PHE A 104 -2.76 -2.47 6.71
N ASP A 105 -2.37 -1.22 6.50
CA ASP A 105 -2.39 -0.16 7.50
C ASP A 105 -3.21 1.01 6.98
N TYR A 106 -4.22 1.38 7.75
CA TYR A 106 -5.17 2.45 7.44
C TYR A 106 -4.88 3.70 8.26
N ASP A 107 -4.07 3.58 9.32
CA ASP A 107 -4.13 4.47 10.47
C ASP A 107 -2.81 5.19 10.72
N HIS A 108 -1.70 4.69 10.20
CA HIS A 108 -0.39 5.33 10.33
C HIS A 108 0.02 6.06 9.06
N GLU A 109 0.73 7.19 9.23
CA GLU A 109 1.33 7.91 8.12
C GLU A 109 2.38 7.03 7.43
N PRO A 110 2.37 6.91 6.09
CA PRO A 110 3.37 6.16 5.36
C PRO A 110 4.82 6.57 5.66
N GLU A 111 5.61 5.62 6.16
CA GLU A 111 7.06 5.82 6.34
C GLU A 111 7.84 5.65 5.03
N LEU A 112 7.34 4.80 4.13
CA LEU A 112 7.96 4.55 2.84
C LEU A 112 7.51 5.57 1.79
N GLY A 113 8.45 6.42 1.38
CA GLY A 113 8.21 7.46 0.39
C GLY A 113 7.90 8.80 1.01
N HIS A 114 7.87 9.84 0.18
CA HIS A 114 7.58 11.20 0.61
C HIS A 114 6.32 11.66 -0.10
N PHE A 115 5.28 11.96 0.68
CA PHE A 115 3.99 12.39 0.16
C PHE A 115 3.73 13.81 0.64
N ALA A 116 3.46 14.72 -0.29
CA ALA A 116 3.11 16.10 0.06
C ALA A 116 1.72 16.17 0.71
N ALA A 117 1.46 17.22 1.49
CA ALA A 117 0.16 17.49 2.08
C ALA A 117 -0.98 17.50 1.03
N GLU A 118 -0.71 17.99 -0.18
CA GLU A 118 -1.67 18.01 -1.29
C GLU A 118 -2.05 16.59 -1.74
N ALA A 119 -1.13 15.63 -1.65
CA ALA A 119 -1.43 14.23 -1.98
C ALA A 119 -2.42 13.66 -0.96
N TYR A 120 -2.26 13.96 0.34
CA TYR A 120 -3.21 13.53 1.38
C TYR A 120 -4.59 14.18 1.22
N ARG A 121 -4.65 15.46 0.84
CA ARG A 121 -5.93 16.14 0.53
C ARG A 121 -6.63 15.47 -0.65
N THR A 122 -5.90 15.25 -1.73
CA THR A 122 -6.41 14.55 -2.93
C THR A 122 -6.90 13.14 -2.57
N ASP A 123 -6.14 12.42 -1.75
CA ASP A 123 -6.51 11.09 -1.27
C ASP A 123 -7.80 11.09 -0.45
N PHE A 124 -7.97 12.09 0.42
CA PHE A 124 -9.16 12.23 1.24
C PHE A 124 -10.40 12.60 0.42
N ASP A 125 -10.24 13.42 -0.63
CA ASP A 125 -11.32 13.74 -1.56
C ASP A 125 -11.78 12.50 -2.35
N GLU A 126 -10.85 11.62 -2.72
CA GLU A 126 -11.14 10.38 -3.45
C GLU A 126 -11.69 9.26 -2.53
N PHE A 127 -11.15 9.13 -1.32
CA PHE A 127 -11.49 8.08 -0.35
C PHE A 127 -11.91 8.69 1.00
N PRO A 128 -13.07 9.37 1.05
CA PRO A 128 -13.48 10.12 2.23
C PRO A 128 -13.69 9.22 3.46
N ARG A 129 -13.27 9.77 4.60
CA ARG A 129 -13.37 9.14 5.92
C ARG A 129 -14.27 9.96 6.84
N THR A 130 -14.97 9.32 7.77
CA THR A 130 -15.66 10.02 8.85
C THR A 130 -14.63 10.55 9.85
N PRO A 131 -14.98 11.54 10.70
CA PRO A 131 -14.08 12.03 11.73
C PRO A 131 -13.55 10.92 12.65
N GLU A 132 -14.36 9.90 12.95
CA GLU A 132 -13.97 8.78 13.82
C GLU A 132 -12.97 7.82 13.17
N ASN A 133 -12.95 7.75 11.84
CA ASN A 133 -12.03 6.91 11.06
C ASN A 133 -10.87 7.73 10.45
N THR A 134 -10.76 9.01 10.80
CA THR A 134 -9.68 9.89 10.36
C THR A 134 -8.63 9.95 11.46
N PRO A 135 -7.43 9.40 11.25
CA PRO A 135 -6.36 9.49 12.25
C PRO A 135 -5.98 10.94 12.55
N ASP A 136 -5.54 11.22 13.79
CA ASP A 136 -5.21 12.58 14.25
C ASP A 136 -4.16 13.27 13.35
N TRP A 137 -3.14 12.53 12.91
CA TRP A 137 -2.11 13.05 12.02
C TRP A 137 -2.68 13.51 10.68
N LEU A 138 -3.64 12.75 10.12
CA LEU A 138 -4.27 13.07 8.85
C LEU A 138 -5.15 14.30 9.00
N ALA A 139 -5.96 14.36 10.06
CA ALA A 139 -6.76 15.54 10.39
C ALA A 139 -5.89 16.80 10.52
N ALA A 140 -4.72 16.69 11.16
CA ALA A 140 -3.76 17.79 11.26
C ALA A 140 -3.23 18.24 9.89
N VAL A 141 -2.81 17.30 9.02
CA VAL A 141 -2.34 17.62 7.66
C VAL A 141 -3.44 18.29 6.81
N LEU A 142 -4.67 17.80 6.91
CA LEU A 142 -5.84 18.39 6.24
C LEU A 142 -6.12 19.83 6.75
N ALA A 143 -5.87 20.09 8.03
CA ALA A 143 -5.94 21.43 8.63
C ALA A 143 -4.73 22.33 8.32
N GLY A 144 -3.72 21.83 7.58
CA GLY A 144 -2.56 22.61 7.14
C GLY A 144 -1.27 22.34 7.92
N ALA A 145 -1.22 21.33 8.78
CA ALA A 145 0.03 20.90 9.40
C ALA A 145 1.00 20.31 8.34
N PRO A 146 2.32 20.43 8.55
CA PRO A 146 3.31 19.72 7.74
C PRO A 146 3.17 18.20 7.90
N THR A 147 3.58 17.44 6.88
CA THR A 147 3.65 15.99 6.96
C THR A 147 4.80 15.56 7.89
N HIS A 148 4.79 14.33 8.40
CA HIS A 148 5.92 13.83 9.20
C HIS A 148 7.23 13.93 8.41
N HIS A 149 7.19 13.70 7.11
CA HIS A 149 8.36 13.84 6.25
C HIS A 149 8.90 15.28 6.20
N ASP A 150 8.02 16.27 6.07
CA ASP A 150 8.39 17.69 6.08
C ASP A 150 9.07 18.07 7.40
N LEU A 151 8.56 17.55 8.52
CA LEU A 151 9.13 17.77 9.86
C LEU A 151 10.53 17.16 10.01
N VAL A 152 10.73 15.92 9.54
CA VAL A 152 12.05 15.25 9.57
C VAL A 152 13.08 16.04 8.76
N ARG A 153 12.69 16.58 7.59
CA ARG A 153 13.58 17.40 6.77
C ARG A 153 13.98 18.70 7.48
N LEU A 154 13.04 19.37 8.13
CA LEU A 154 13.30 20.63 8.84
C LEU A 154 14.23 20.43 10.06
N GLY A 155 14.15 19.29 10.73
CA GLY A 155 15.03 18.95 11.85
C GLY A 155 16.50 18.71 11.47
N HIS A 156 16.80 18.41 10.20
CA HIS A 156 18.17 18.22 9.71
C HIS A 156 18.84 19.54 9.26
N ASP A 157 18.09 20.61 9.02
CA ASP A 157 18.64 21.91 8.59
C ASP A 157 19.17 22.75 9.77
N ASP A 158 18.85 22.40 11.02
CA ASP A 158 19.26 23.12 12.25
C ASP A 158 20.65 22.69 12.79
N GLN A 159 21.32 21.70 12.16
CA GLN A 159 22.64 21.20 12.58
C GLN A 159 23.81 21.67 11.70
N ARG A 160 23.71 22.82 11.01
CA ARG A 160 24.73 23.33 10.08
C ARG A 160 25.37 24.64 10.49
#